data_AF-A0A352Z5W2-F1
#
_entry.id   AF-A0A352Z5W2-F1
#
_cell.length_a   1.000
_cell.length_b   1.000
_cell.length_c   1.000
_cell.angle_alpha   90.00
_cell.angle_beta   90.00
_cell.angle_gamma   90.00
#
_symmetry.space_group_name_H-M   'P 1'
#
loop_
_entity.id
_entity.type
_entity.pdbx_description
1 polymer ?
#
loop_
_entity_poly.entity_id
_entity_poly.type
_entity_poly.pdbx_seq_one_letter_code
_entity_poly.pdbx_strand_id
1 'polypeptide(L)'
;MEMNIKNQLMTWASTYNLNWLIGFHNYVRGLFRDRLRELETCEIKDVDYKLHKSAFYDYDRIHNINTLLMMYSYLEEWLYHCWKIYAPNIDLVDGKGSLGRYKNVARQLGVDSSSKLWEELKNTEKVRNCLLHANGRVSLLKDPQSINTIIERGKSGLEITKDRIQISGEYLECFNKNISELMDIMIKSNAQPW
;
A
#
# COMPACT_ATOMS: atom_id res chain seq x y z
N MET A 1 -11.85 -25.06 18.25
CA MET A 1 -10.58 -25.61 17.73
C MET A 1 -9.51 -24.59 18.06
N GLU A 2 -8.52 -24.94 18.86
CA GLU A 2 -7.55 -24.01 19.40
C GLU A 2 -6.51 -23.66 18.31
N MET A 3 -6.40 -22.39 17.95
CA MET A 3 -5.45 -21.93 16.94
C MET A 3 -4.03 -22.11 17.49
N ASN A 4 -3.13 -22.78 16.77
CA ASN A 4 -1.72 -22.93 17.17
C ASN A 4 -1.11 -21.54 17.48
N ILE A 5 -0.30 -21.43 18.55
CA ILE A 5 0.40 -20.20 18.98
C ILE A 5 1.07 -19.47 17.80
N LYS A 6 1.66 -20.20 16.85
CA LYS A 6 2.25 -19.60 15.64
C LYS A 6 1.22 -18.86 14.78
N ASN A 7 0.03 -19.43 14.61
CA ASN A 7 -1.07 -18.79 13.88
C ASN A 7 -1.62 -17.60 14.67
N GLN A 8 -1.73 -17.71 15.99
CA GLN A 8 -2.16 -16.59 16.84
C GLN A 8 -1.20 -15.41 16.74
N LEU A 9 0.11 -15.66 16.82
CA LEU A 9 1.15 -14.64 16.66
C LEU A 9 1.15 -14.03 15.26
N MET A 10 1.01 -14.85 14.22
CA MET A 10 0.90 -14.35 12.84
C MET A 10 -0.33 -13.46 12.68
N THR A 11 -1.52 -13.90 13.08
CA THR A 11 -2.75 -13.09 13.02
C THR A 11 -2.63 -11.80 13.84
N TRP A 12 -2.07 -11.87 15.05
CA TRP A 12 -1.84 -10.70 15.88
C TRP A 12 -0.88 -9.71 15.21
N ALA A 13 0.29 -10.16 14.78
CA ALA A 13 1.26 -9.31 14.09
C ALA A 13 0.67 -8.70 12.81
N SER A 14 -0.10 -9.51 12.04
CA SER A 14 -0.80 -9.12 10.81
C SER A 14 -1.65 -7.88 11.01
N THR A 15 -2.50 -7.93 12.04
CA THR A 15 -3.49 -6.89 12.36
C THR A 15 -2.83 -5.68 13.02
N TYR A 16 -1.95 -5.91 14.00
CA TYR A 16 -1.40 -4.81 14.79
C TYR A 16 -0.38 -3.98 14.01
N ASN A 17 0.56 -4.58 13.30
CA ASN A 17 1.64 -3.82 12.63
C ASN A 17 1.09 -2.91 11.53
N LEU A 18 0.15 -3.42 10.72
CA LEU A 18 -0.48 -2.62 9.68
C LEU A 18 -1.33 -1.48 10.25
N ASN A 19 -2.11 -1.76 11.29
CA ASN A 19 -2.91 -0.73 11.97
C ASN A 19 -2.04 0.33 12.64
N TRP A 20 -0.87 -0.04 13.18
CA TRP A 20 0.09 0.92 13.73
C TRP A 20 0.69 1.83 12.65
N LEU A 21 1.03 1.30 11.47
CA LEU A 21 1.53 2.09 10.34
C LEU A 21 0.50 3.16 9.93
N ILE A 22 -0.78 2.77 9.85
CA ILE A 22 -1.87 3.66 9.45
C ILE A 22 -2.23 4.64 10.57
N GLY A 23 -2.22 4.19 11.83
CA GLY A 23 -2.41 5.05 12.99
C GLY A 23 -1.35 6.15 13.07
N PHE A 24 -0.08 5.78 12.87
CA PHE A 24 1.03 6.73 12.77
C PHE A 24 0.84 7.70 11.61
N HIS A 25 0.48 7.19 10.42
CA HIS A 25 0.19 8.03 9.26
C HIS A 25 -0.88 9.09 9.58
N ASN A 26 -2.03 8.65 10.10
CA ASN A 26 -3.18 9.50 10.38
C ASN A 26 -2.87 10.54 11.46
N TYR A 27 -2.15 10.13 12.51
CA TYR A 27 -1.74 11.04 13.58
C TYR A 27 -0.86 12.16 13.04
N VAL A 28 0.21 11.81 12.31
CA VAL A 28 1.14 12.77 11.73
C VAL A 28 0.42 13.70 10.75
N ARG A 29 -0.44 13.16 9.88
CA ARG A 29 -1.23 13.94 8.93
C ARG A 29 -2.19 14.92 9.62
N GLY A 30 -2.79 14.51 10.75
CA GLY A 30 -3.62 15.38 11.58
C GLY A 30 -2.86 16.60 12.08
N LEU A 31 -1.66 16.40 12.63
CA LEU A 31 -0.80 17.50 13.09
C LEU A 31 -0.50 18.51 11.97
N PHE A 32 -0.20 18.02 10.76
CA PHE A 32 0.06 18.91 9.61
C PHE A 32 -1.18 19.64 9.14
N ARG A 33 -2.34 18.98 9.15
CA ARG A 33 -3.61 19.61 8.77
C ARG A 33 -3.97 20.75 9.71
N ASP A 34 -3.76 20.57 11.00
CA ASP A 34 -4.00 21.62 12.00
C ASP A 34 -3.06 22.80 11.78
N ARG A 35 -1.77 22.56 11.54
CA ARG A 35 -0.81 23.63 11.20
C ARG A 35 -1.13 24.35 9.90
N LEU A 36 -1.58 23.63 8.87
CA LEU A 36 -2.01 24.25 7.62
C LEU A 36 -3.24 25.14 7.84
N ARG A 37 -4.19 24.69 8.68
CA ARG A 37 -5.38 25.47 9.02
C ARG A 37 -5.03 26.75 9.77
N GLU A 38 -4.15 26.67 10.77
CA GLU A 38 -3.62 27.84 11.48
C GLU A 38 -2.97 28.82 10.50
N LEU A 39 -2.09 28.32 9.62
CA LEU A 39 -1.44 29.13 8.60
C LEU A 39 -2.46 29.83 7.68
N GLU A 40 -3.52 29.13 7.26
CA GLU A 40 -4.56 29.68 6.39
C GLU A 40 -5.41 30.78 7.04
N THR A 41 -5.47 30.81 8.37
CA THR A 41 -6.15 31.87 9.14
C THR A 41 -5.30 33.13 9.34
N CYS A 42 -4.00 33.10 9.03
CA CYS A 42 -3.15 34.29 9.12
C CYS A 42 -3.62 35.38 8.14
N GLU A 43 -3.73 36.61 8.64
CA GLU A 43 -4.11 37.79 7.83
C GLU A 43 -3.01 38.17 6.82
N ILE A 44 -1.75 38.02 7.22
CA ILE A 44 -0.58 38.36 6.41
C ILE A 44 -0.19 37.14 5.58
N LYS A 45 -0.21 37.29 4.24
CA LYS A 45 0.11 36.23 3.26
C LYS A 45 1.35 36.62 2.44
N ASP A 46 2.44 36.83 3.14
CA ASP A 46 3.74 37.21 2.58
C ASP A 46 4.49 36.01 1.94
N VAL A 47 5.79 36.18 1.73
CA VAL A 47 6.64 35.15 1.12
C VAL A 47 6.78 33.93 2.02
N ASP A 48 6.88 34.13 3.34
CA ASP A 48 7.03 33.04 4.32
C ASP A 48 5.75 32.21 4.40
N TYR A 49 4.58 32.87 4.37
CA TYR A 49 3.29 32.18 4.23
C TYR A 49 3.28 31.22 3.03
N LYS A 50 3.69 31.72 1.85
CA LYS A 50 3.71 30.91 0.62
C LYS A 50 4.70 29.75 0.72
N LEU A 51 5.87 29.99 1.31
CA LEU A 51 6.90 28.97 1.52
C LEU A 51 6.39 27.86 2.44
N HIS A 52 5.85 28.20 3.61
CA HIS A 52 5.30 27.24 4.56
C HIS A 52 4.13 26.46 3.98
N LYS A 53 3.21 27.14 3.28
CA LYS A 53 2.08 26.49 2.62
C LYS A 53 2.55 25.47 1.58
N SER A 54 3.52 25.83 0.75
CA SER A 54 4.11 24.90 -0.22
C SER A 54 4.78 23.70 0.46
N ALA A 55 5.55 23.94 1.52
CA ALA A 55 6.25 22.89 2.26
C ALA A 55 5.26 21.89 2.89
N PHE A 56 4.14 22.35 3.46
CA PHE A 56 3.13 21.47 4.02
C PHE A 56 2.44 20.61 2.97
N TYR A 57 2.12 21.16 1.78
CA TYR A 57 1.58 20.34 0.68
C TYR A 57 2.57 19.30 0.17
N ASP A 58 3.84 19.68 0.02
CA ASP A 58 4.88 18.71 -0.37
C ASP A 58 5.06 17.62 0.69
N TYR A 59 4.97 17.98 1.97
CA TYR A 59 5.03 17.00 3.05
C TYR A 59 3.85 16.02 2.99
N ASP A 60 2.59 16.49 2.88
CA ASP A 60 1.41 15.59 2.79
C ASP A 60 1.56 14.60 1.62
N ARG A 61 2.03 15.10 0.46
CA ARG A 61 2.33 14.27 -0.71
C ARG A 61 3.40 13.21 -0.42
N ILE A 62 4.54 13.61 0.14
CA ILE A 62 5.66 12.71 0.46
C ILE A 62 5.23 11.69 1.53
N HIS A 63 4.45 12.11 2.52
CA HIS A 63 3.94 11.27 3.58
C HIS A 63 3.01 10.18 3.05
N ASN A 64 2.11 10.51 2.12
CA ASN A 64 1.25 9.53 1.47
C ASN A 64 2.07 8.50 0.66
N ILE A 65 3.07 8.97 -0.10
CA ILE A 65 4.00 8.11 -0.86
C ILE A 65 4.74 7.16 0.08
N ASN A 66 5.37 7.68 1.12
CA ASN A 66 6.15 6.88 2.08
C ASN A 66 5.27 5.85 2.79
N THR A 67 4.03 6.23 3.11
CA THR A 67 3.08 5.32 3.75
C THR A 67 2.70 4.17 2.83
N LEU A 68 2.43 4.44 1.54
CA LEU A 68 2.21 3.38 0.56
C LEU A 68 3.41 2.42 0.51
N LEU A 69 4.63 2.94 0.45
CA LEU A 69 5.85 2.15 0.38
C LEU A 69 6.06 1.28 1.64
N MET A 70 5.75 1.82 2.82
CA MET A 70 5.81 1.09 4.09
C MET A 70 4.76 -0.02 4.15
N MET A 71 3.50 0.27 3.79
CA MET A 71 2.44 -0.73 3.72
C MET A 71 2.76 -1.84 2.73
N TYR A 72 3.35 -1.48 1.58
CA TYR A 72 3.75 -2.45 0.57
C TYR A 72 4.91 -3.33 1.05
N SER A 73 5.95 -2.74 1.65
CA SER A 73 7.07 -3.48 2.23
C SER A 73 6.59 -4.47 3.30
N TYR A 74 5.66 -4.03 4.14
CA TYR A 74 5.03 -4.89 5.14
C TYR A 74 4.28 -6.08 4.52
N LEU A 75 3.50 -5.86 3.45
CA LEU A 75 2.85 -6.93 2.72
C LEU A 75 3.87 -7.95 2.16
N GLU A 76 5.00 -7.48 1.62
CA GLU A 76 6.05 -8.36 1.09
C GLU A 76 6.67 -9.25 2.17
N GLU A 77 6.99 -8.67 3.32
CA GLU A 77 7.52 -9.37 4.49
C GLU A 77 6.50 -10.40 5.01
N TRP A 78 5.23 -9.99 5.11
CA TRP A 78 4.18 -10.88 5.55
C TRP A 78 3.98 -12.08 4.62
N LEU A 79 3.96 -11.85 3.30
CA LEU A 79 3.89 -12.93 2.30
C LEU A 79 5.10 -13.86 2.36
N TYR A 80 6.28 -13.33 2.63
CA TYR A 80 7.48 -14.13 2.86
C TYR A 80 7.29 -15.07 4.06
N HIS A 81 6.74 -14.57 5.17
CA HIS A 81 6.44 -15.42 6.33
C HIS A 81 5.36 -16.46 6.03
N CYS A 82 4.30 -16.09 5.30
CA CYS A 82 3.29 -17.07 4.87
C CYS A 82 3.89 -18.18 4.02
N TRP A 83 4.78 -17.85 3.09
CA TRP A 83 5.51 -18.83 2.31
C TRP A 83 6.31 -19.77 3.21
N LYS A 84 7.13 -19.24 4.12
CA LYS A 84 7.98 -20.06 5.01
C LYS A 84 7.19 -20.95 5.97
N ILE A 85 6.04 -20.48 6.45
CA ILE A 85 5.27 -21.17 7.49
C ILE A 85 4.26 -22.14 6.88
N TYR A 86 3.52 -21.71 5.86
CA TYR A 86 2.34 -22.43 5.37
C TYR A 86 2.53 -23.09 4.00
N ALA A 87 3.49 -22.62 3.21
CA ALA A 87 3.72 -23.11 1.85
C ALA A 87 5.21 -23.33 1.52
N PRO A 88 6.03 -23.93 2.42
CA PRO A 88 7.48 -23.99 2.24
C PRO A 88 7.90 -24.81 1.01
N ASN A 89 7.05 -25.72 0.56
CA ASN A 89 7.27 -26.58 -0.60
C ASN A 89 6.81 -25.94 -1.93
N ILE A 90 6.26 -24.73 -1.89
CA ILE A 90 5.83 -24.01 -3.09
C ILE A 90 6.99 -23.16 -3.59
N ASP A 91 7.37 -23.37 -4.85
CA ASP A 91 8.37 -22.55 -5.52
C ASP A 91 7.83 -21.14 -5.77
N LEU A 92 8.68 -20.15 -5.49
CA LEU A 92 8.44 -18.77 -5.88
C LEU A 92 8.57 -18.65 -7.40
N VAL A 93 7.78 -17.75 -7.99
CA VAL A 93 7.80 -17.54 -9.43
C VAL A 93 8.95 -16.60 -9.80
N ASP A 94 9.95 -17.13 -10.48
CA ASP A 94 11.09 -16.36 -10.99
C ASP A 94 10.69 -15.31 -12.03
N GLY A 95 11.45 -14.22 -12.08
CA GLY A 95 11.26 -13.13 -13.05
C GLY A 95 9.93 -12.38 -12.90
N LYS A 96 9.19 -12.62 -11.82
CA LYS A 96 8.01 -11.84 -11.46
C LYS A 96 8.40 -10.76 -10.47
N GLY A 97 7.72 -9.62 -10.57
CA GLY A 97 7.86 -8.54 -9.59
C GLY A 97 7.50 -9.00 -8.16
N SER A 98 7.73 -8.12 -7.21
CA SER A 98 7.58 -8.31 -5.77
C SER A 98 6.38 -9.17 -5.33
N LEU A 99 5.14 -8.81 -5.71
CA LEU A 99 3.95 -9.58 -5.34
C LEU A 99 3.77 -10.80 -6.25
N GLY A 100 4.18 -10.66 -7.52
CA GLY A 100 4.03 -11.70 -8.53
C GLY A 100 4.75 -13.00 -8.19
N ARG A 101 5.90 -12.93 -7.51
CA ARG A 101 6.65 -14.14 -7.10
C ARG A 101 5.89 -15.02 -6.11
N TYR A 102 4.98 -14.42 -5.32
CA TYR A 102 4.14 -15.11 -4.35
C TYR A 102 2.82 -15.61 -4.91
N LYS A 103 2.57 -15.51 -6.23
CA LYS A 103 1.30 -15.92 -6.85
C LYS A 103 0.90 -17.36 -6.49
N ASN A 104 1.84 -18.29 -6.56
CA ASN A 104 1.57 -19.70 -6.25
C ASN A 104 1.28 -19.91 -4.76
N VAL A 105 1.98 -19.17 -3.88
CA VAL A 105 1.75 -19.19 -2.43
C VAL A 105 0.37 -18.66 -2.10
N ALA A 106 -0.01 -17.50 -2.65
CA ALA A 106 -1.35 -16.93 -2.45
C ALA A 106 -2.45 -17.89 -2.93
N ARG A 107 -2.27 -18.51 -4.10
CA ARG A 107 -3.21 -19.52 -4.63
C ARG A 107 -3.32 -20.76 -3.74
N GLN A 108 -2.19 -21.27 -3.24
CA GLN A 108 -2.17 -22.39 -2.30
C GLN A 108 -2.93 -22.06 -1.01
N LEU A 109 -2.92 -20.78 -0.62
CA LEU A 109 -3.58 -20.24 0.56
C LEU A 109 -4.96 -19.64 0.23
N GLY A 110 -5.64 -20.16 -0.79
CA GLY A 110 -7.05 -19.88 -1.07
C GLY A 110 -7.35 -18.58 -1.82
N VAL A 111 -6.34 -17.82 -2.23
CA VAL A 111 -6.55 -16.58 -2.99
C VAL A 111 -6.80 -16.90 -4.46
N ASP A 112 -7.93 -16.45 -4.99
CA ASP A 112 -8.19 -16.48 -6.43
C ASP A 112 -7.33 -15.44 -7.15
N SER A 113 -6.36 -15.92 -7.94
CA SER A 113 -5.46 -15.06 -8.71
C SER A 113 -6.11 -14.32 -9.89
N SER A 114 -7.36 -14.64 -10.22
CA SER A 114 -8.20 -13.91 -11.18
C SER A 114 -9.14 -12.90 -10.52
N SER A 115 -9.16 -12.84 -9.19
CA SER A 115 -10.02 -11.92 -8.44
C SER A 115 -9.61 -10.46 -8.66
N LYS A 116 -10.61 -9.58 -8.54
CA LYS A 116 -10.41 -8.12 -8.50
C LYS A 116 -9.41 -7.73 -7.40
N LEU A 117 -9.48 -8.38 -6.23
CA LEU A 117 -8.55 -8.15 -5.13
C LEU A 117 -7.09 -8.35 -5.56
N TRP A 118 -6.79 -9.49 -6.20
CA TRP A 118 -5.43 -9.79 -6.65
C TRP A 118 -4.96 -8.83 -7.74
N GLU A 119 -5.84 -8.50 -8.70
CA GLU A 119 -5.54 -7.50 -9.74
C GLU A 119 -5.21 -6.14 -9.12
N GLU A 120 -5.99 -5.71 -8.13
CA GLU A 120 -5.79 -4.43 -7.47
C GLU A 120 -4.47 -4.36 -6.70
N LEU A 121 -4.08 -5.41 -5.99
CA LEU A 121 -2.77 -5.50 -5.33
C LEU A 121 -1.62 -5.45 -6.35
N LYS A 122 -1.79 -6.11 -7.50
CA LYS A 122 -0.84 -6.05 -8.63
C LYS A 122 -0.80 -4.68 -9.30
N ASN A 123 -1.90 -3.94 -9.31
CA ASN A 123 -1.93 -2.57 -9.79
C ASN A 123 -1.19 -1.64 -8.82
N THR A 124 -1.34 -1.82 -7.51
CA THR A 124 -0.55 -1.09 -6.51
C THR A 124 0.96 -1.36 -6.65
N GLU A 125 1.37 -2.58 -7.03
CA GLU A 125 2.78 -2.88 -7.34
C GLU A 125 3.32 -2.00 -8.48
N LYS A 126 2.53 -1.79 -9.54
CA LYS A 126 2.93 -0.93 -10.66
C LYS A 126 3.09 0.52 -10.19
N VAL A 127 2.18 1.01 -9.35
CA VAL A 127 2.28 2.33 -8.72
C VAL A 127 3.56 2.43 -7.87
N ARG A 128 3.81 1.46 -6.98
CA ARG A 128 5.04 1.37 -6.16
C ARG A 128 6.30 1.37 -7.02
N ASN A 129 6.32 0.63 -8.11
CA ASN A 129 7.45 0.59 -9.04
C ASN A 129 7.67 1.93 -9.73
N CYS A 130 6.60 2.65 -10.11
CA CYS A 130 6.72 4.01 -10.63
C CYS A 130 7.32 4.97 -9.59
N LEU A 131 6.86 4.90 -8.33
CA LEU A 131 7.40 5.74 -7.25
C LEU A 131 8.89 5.50 -7.04
N LEU A 132 9.33 4.24 -6.98
CA LEU A 132 10.72 3.90 -6.65
C LEU A 132 11.69 4.03 -7.81
N HIS A 133 11.29 3.64 -9.02
CA HIS A 133 12.20 3.58 -10.17
C HIS A 133 12.13 4.81 -11.08
N ALA A 134 11.04 5.56 -11.01
CA ALA A 134 10.82 6.77 -11.81
C ALA A 134 10.53 8.01 -10.96
N ASN A 135 10.67 7.94 -9.62
CA ASN A 135 10.31 9.02 -8.71
C ASN A 135 8.87 9.50 -8.94
N GLY A 136 7.97 8.56 -9.26
CA GLY A 136 6.56 8.82 -9.57
C GLY A 136 6.31 9.46 -10.93
N ARG A 137 7.33 9.71 -11.76
CA ARG A 137 7.17 10.28 -13.10
C ARG A 137 6.66 9.23 -14.08
N VAL A 138 5.49 9.45 -14.65
CA VAL A 138 4.83 8.46 -15.52
C VAL A 138 5.52 8.38 -16.88
N SER A 139 5.97 9.52 -17.41
CA SER A 139 6.72 9.60 -18.68
C SER A 139 8.01 8.79 -18.72
N LEU A 140 8.62 8.48 -17.57
CA LEU A 140 9.89 7.74 -17.48
C LEU A 140 9.69 6.21 -17.40
N LEU A 141 8.44 5.74 -17.37
CA LEU A 141 8.16 4.31 -17.35
C LEU A 141 8.35 3.69 -18.74
N LYS A 142 8.74 2.41 -18.75
CA LYS A 142 8.76 1.60 -19.98
C LYS A 142 7.35 1.43 -20.57
N ASP A 143 6.34 1.36 -19.71
CA ASP A 143 4.92 1.27 -20.10
C ASP A 143 4.09 2.29 -19.28
N PRO A 144 4.06 3.56 -19.70
CA PRO A 144 3.27 4.61 -19.05
C PRO A 144 1.77 4.34 -19.10
N GLN A 145 1.29 3.66 -20.15
CA GLN A 145 -0.14 3.41 -20.33
C GLN A 145 -0.70 2.49 -19.25
N SER A 146 0.11 1.58 -18.73
CA SER A 146 -0.29 0.74 -17.59
C SER A 146 -0.74 1.55 -16.37
N ILE A 147 -0.11 2.70 -16.09
CA ILE A 147 -0.51 3.59 -14.98
C ILE A 147 -1.76 4.39 -15.36
N ASN A 148 -1.83 4.94 -16.57
CA ASN A 148 -3.00 5.68 -17.03
C ASN A 148 -4.27 4.81 -16.92
N THR A 149 -4.20 3.56 -17.39
CA THR A 149 -5.31 2.61 -17.27
C THR A 149 -5.71 2.33 -15.83
N ILE A 150 -4.76 2.26 -14.88
CA ILE A 150 -5.07 2.05 -13.45
C ILE A 150 -5.85 3.25 -12.90
N ILE A 151 -5.46 4.47 -13.29
CA ILE A 151 -6.08 5.71 -12.83
C ILE A 151 -7.48 5.87 -13.44
N GLU A 152 -7.62 5.62 -14.76
CA GLU A 152 -8.90 5.68 -15.48
C GLU A 152 -9.92 4.66 -14.98
N ARG A 153 -9.48 3.47 -14.56
CA ARG A 153 -10.36 2.41 -14.02
C ARG A 153 -10.91 2.70 -12.62
N GLY A 154 -10.66 3.89 -12.09
CA GLY A 154 -11.47 4.46 -11.02
C GLY A 154 -11.20 3.85 -9.66
N LYS A 155 -9.95 3.94 -9.18
CA LYS A 155 -9.74 4.02 -7.73
C LYS A 155 -9.74 5.48 -7.33
N SER A 156 -10.63 5.85 -6.41
CA SER A 156 -10.57 7.14 -5.75
C SER A 156 -9.17 7.31 -5.13
N GLY A 157 -8.57 8.47 -5.35
CA GLY A 157 -7.32 8.84 -4.71
C GLY A 157 -6.01 8.61 -5.47
N LEU A 158 -6.04 8.22 -6.76
CA LEU A 158 -4.88 8.36 -7.65
C LEU A 158 -5.14 9.40 -8.73
N GLU A 159 -4.16 10.23 -8.99
CA GLU A 159 -4.17 11.21 -10.09
C GLU A 159 -2.76 11.42 -10.63
N ILE A 160 -2.65 11.99 -11.84
CA ILE A 160 -1.38 12.47 -12.39
C ILE A 160 -1.41 13.99 -12.41
N THR A 161 -0.51 14.59 -11.65
CA THR A 161 -0.33 16.04 -11.61
C THR A 161 1.10 16.36 -12.01
N LYS A 162 1.27 17.15 -13.08
CA LYS A 162 2.58 17.53 -13.65
C LYS A 162 3.49 16.31 -13.89
N ASP A 163 2.97 15.32 -14.62
CA ASP A 163 3.64 14.04 -14.94
C ASP A 163 3.93 13.15 -13.72
N ARG A 164 3.46 13.49 -12.52
CA ARG A 164 3.71 12.69 -11.32
C ARG A 164 2.45 12.11 -10.72
N ILE A 165 2.52 10.83 -10.35
CA ILE A 165 1.47 10.17 -9.56
C ILE A 165 1.34 10.91 -8.23
N GLN A 166 0.10 11.27 -7.88
CA GLN A 166 -0.30 11.69 -6.55
C GLN A 166 -1.14 10.57 -5.92
N ILE A 167 -0.98 10.43 -4.60
CA ILE A 167 -1.67 9.43 -3.80
C ILE A 167 -2.43 10.18 -2.71
N SER A 168 -3.72 9.93 -2.60
CA SER A 168 -4.54 10.42 -1.50
C SER A 168 -4.59 9.41 -0.35
N GLY A 169 -5.02 9.88 0.83
CA GLY A 169 -5.30 8.97 1.95
C GLY A 169 -6.39 7.93 1.63
N GLU A 170 -7.35 8.25 0.76
CA GLU A 170 -8.41 7.33 0.36
C GLU A 170 -7.86 6.11 -0.40
N TYR A 171 -6.83 6.35 -1.24
CA TYR A 171 -6.13 5.26 -1.90
C TYR A 171 -5.37 4.37 -0.91
N LEU A 172 -4.75 4.97 0.12
CA LEU A 172 -4.09 4.22 1.20
C LEU A 172 -5.10 3.38 1.99
N GLU A 173 -6.27 3.92 2.31
CA GLU A 173 -7.34 3.19 2.98
C GLU A 173 -7.84 2.01 2.14
N CYS A 174 -8.02 2.21 0.83
CA CYS A 174 -8.38 1.14 -0.09
C CYS A 174 -7.29 0.05 -0.13
N PHE A 175 -6.02 0.44 -0.22
CA PHE A 175 -4.92 -0.52 -0.20
C PHE A 175 -4.85 -1.29 1.13
N ASN A 176 -5.08 -0.62 2.26
CA ASN A 176 -5.14 -1.27 3.56
C ASN A 176 -6.23 -2.34 3.60
N LYS A 177 -7.45 -1.99 3.16
CA LYS A 177 -8.58 -2.94 3.11
C LYS A 177 -8.24 -4.17 2.27
N ASN A 178 -7.60 -3.96 1.12
CA ASN A 178 -7.17 -5.06 0.26
C ASN A 178 -6.11 -5.95 0.93
N ILE A 179 -5.15 -5.37 1.65
CA ILE A 179 -4.17 -6.15 2.42
C ILE A 179 -4.88 -6.97 3.49
N SER A 180 -5.77 -6.36 4.27
CA SER A 180 -6.53 -7.04 5.32
C SER A 180 -7.38 -8.18 4.76
N GLU A 181 -8.08 -7.95 3.64
CA GLU A 181 -8.89 -8.98 2.99
C GLU A 181 -8.04 -10.16 2.48
N LEU A 182 -6.87 -9.87 1.88
CA LEU A 182 -5.92 -10.90 1.48
C LEU A 182 -5.46 -11.74 2.68
N MET A 183 -5.08 -11.07 3.77
CA MET A 183 -4.63 -11.73 5.00
C MET A 183 -5.72 -12.61 5.59
N ASP A 184 -6.96 -12.12 5.62
CA ASP A 184 -8.11 -12.87 6.12
C ASP A 184 -8.38 -14.14 5.32
N ILE A 185 -8.34 -14.07 3.98
CA ILE A 185 -8.50 -15.25 3.10
C ILE A 185 -7.44 -16.29 3.45
N MET A 186 -6.17 -15.87 3.46
CA MET A 186 -5.03 -16.77 3.65
C MET A 186 -4.96 -17.36 5.05
N ILE A 187 -5.36 -16.61 6.08
CA ILE A 187 -5.45 -17.12 7.46
C ILE A 187 -6.60 -18.14 7.59
N LYS A 188 -7.78 -17.84 7.04
CA LYS A 188 -8.94 -18.74 7.10
C LYS A 188 -8.68 -20.06 6.39
N SER A 189 -8.00 -20.04 5.24
CA SER A 189 -7.60 -21.26 4.53
C SER A 189 -6.66 -22.16 5.35
N ASN A 190 -5.89 -21.60 6.29
CA ASN A 190 -5.02 -22.37 7.18
C ASN A 190 -5.69 -22.82 8.49
N ALA A 191 -6.90 -22.33 8.79
CA ALA A 191 -7.65 -22.69 9.99
C ALA A 191 -8.56 -23.92 9.78
N GLN A 192 -8.66 -24.43 8.55
CA GLN A 192 -9.38 -25.65 8.21
C GLN A 192 -8.36 -26.79 8.12
N PRO A 193 -8.40 -27.80 9.02
CA PRO A 193 -7.61 -29.02 8.82
C PRO A 193 -8.19 -29.78 7.63
N TRP A 194 -7.31 -30.28 6.78
CA TRP A 194 -7.62 -31.39 5.89
C TRP A 194 -8.03 -32.61 6.72
#